data_AF-A0AAJ4IH43-F1
#
_entry.id   AF-A0AAJ4IH43-F1
#
_cell.length_a   1.000
_cell.length_b   1.000
_cell.length_c   1.000
_cell.angle_alpha   90.00
_cell.angle_beta   90.00
_cell.angle_gamma   90.00
#
_symmetry.space_group_name_H-M   'P 1'
#
loop_
_entity.id
_entity.type
_entity.pdbx_description
1 polymer ?
#
loop_
_entity_poly.entity_id
_entity_poly.type
_entity_poly.pdbx_seq_one_letter_code
_entity_poly.pdbx_strand_id
1 'polypeptide(L)'
;MSNQKIEPSKVTKPIQLVAAWLVGLVLVNGAFLGAAVGISEPVWLRGTLVIASVVNVPVFLLAIFMLQTKFRPQLQEDEYYSKYLDKSTSEYVVVSKDESILSAITEIKAELVTIIDDKSGKCNETPEILSIQAGGWSPHYKVALCDYLPDFESIRAELKKNNISINKIFGQSTTKNVPEFNHLSFSRDVNFRTKVAVLRILTKYNFDGYAYAVSNDVNPEEIYIGGFGYMNGGFFPINSELKALLDSDVEPSDLDYFEQKTEKIKP
;
A
#
# COMPACT_ATOMS: atom_id res chain seq x y z
N MET A 1 -30.62 38.66 4.51
CA MET A 1 -29.17 38.47 4.39
C MET A 1 -28.87 37.01 4.65
N SER A 2 -28.67 36.22 3.59
CA SER A 2 -28.37 34.79 3.73
C SER A 2 -26.98 34.61 4.30
N ASN A 3 -26.91 34.01 5.48
CA ASN A 3 -25.70 33.66 6.19
C ASN A 3 -25.05 32.47 5.45
N GLN A 4 -24.30 32.75 4.38
CA GLN A 4 -23.51 31.74 3.68
C GLN A 4 -22.30 31.38 4.56
N LYS A 5 -22.54 30.45 5.48
CA LYS A 5 -21.50 29.84 6.30
C LYS A 5 -20.65 28.96 5.36
N ILE A 6 -19.48 29.46 4.98
CA ILE A 6 -18.51 28.67 4.22
C ILE A 6 -18.06 27.53 5.14
N GLU A 7 -18.45 26.29 4.83
CA GLU A 7 -18.00 25.10 5.54
C GLU A 7 -16.61 24.70 5.02
N PRO A 8 -15.53 24.91 5.82
CA PRO A 8 -14.16 24.64 5.36
C PRO A 8 -13.92 23.17 5.01
N SER A 9 -14.73 22.27 5.59
CA SER A 9 -14.72 20.82 5.33
C SER A 9 -15.18 20.41 3.94
N LYS A 10 -15.80 21.31 3.16
CA LYS A 10 -16.23 21.05 1.77
C LYS A 10 -15.24 21.52 0.72
N VAL A 11 -14.11 22.12 1.13
CA VAL A 11 -13.02 22.51 0.22
C VAL A 11 -12.09 21.31 0.00
N THR A 12 -12.61 20.29 -0.68
CA THR A 12 -11.87 19.04 -0.90
C THR A 12 -11.05 19.06 -2.20
N LYS A 13 -11.34 20.00 -3.10
CA LYS A 13 -10.65 20.09 -4.39
C LYS A 13 -9.61 21.20 -4.38
N PRO A 14 -8.38 20.93 -4.83
CA PRO A 14 -7.32 21.94 -4.89
C PRO A 14 -7.68 23.13 -5.80
N ILE A 15 -8.57 22.92 -6.76
CA ILE A 15 -9.15 23.98 -7.61
C ILE A 15 -9.96 25.00 -6.78
N GLN A 16 -10.67 24.57 -5.75
CA GLN A 16 -11.46 25.47 -4.89
C GLN A 16 -10.57 26.30 -3.96
N LEU A 17 -9.47 25.71 -3.48
CA LEU A 17 -8.46 26.43 -2.70
C LEU A 17 -7.82 27.53 -3.57
N VAL A 18 -7.46 27.22 -4.83
CA VAL A 18 -6.94 28.21 -5.80
C VAL A 18 -7.95 29.34 -6.04
N ALA A 19 -9.25 29.04 -6.17
CA ALA A 19 -10.29 30.05 -6.34
C ALA A 19 -10.39 30.99 -5.12
N ALA A 20 -10.35 30.45 -3.90
CA ALA A 20 -10.36 31.26 -2.68
C ALA A 20 -9.15 32.19 -2.58
N TRP A 21 -7.96 31.69 -2.94
CA TRP A 21 -6.74 32.50 -2.99
C TRP A 21 -6.81 33.59 -4.06
N LEU A 22 -7.40 33.34 -5.23
CA LEU A 22 -7.60 34.35 -6.27
C LEU A 22 -8.53 35.48 -5.81
N VAL A 23 -9.63 35.14 -5.11
CA VAL A 23 -10.51 36.14 -4.50
C VAL A 23 -9.74 36.97 -3.49
N GLY A 24 -8.91 36.34 -2.64
CA GLY A 24 -8.03 37.02 -1.71
C GLY A 24 -7.05 37.98 -2.40
N LEU A 25 -6.43 37.57 -3.50
CA LEU A 25 -5.51 38.41 -4.28
C LEU A 25 -6.21 39.67 -4.83
N VAL A 26 -7.41 39.51 -5.38
CA VAL A 26 -8.21 40.63 -5.91
C VAL A 26 -8.57 41.60 -4.78
N LEU A 27 -8.94 41.08 -3.61
CA LEU A 27 -9.32 41.88 -2.45
C LEU A 27 -8.13 42.68 -1.88
N VAL A 28 -6.96 42.04 -1.75
CA VAL A 28 -5.73 42.68 -1.27
C VAL A 28 -5.22 43.75 -2.25
N ASN A 29 -5.16 43.44 -3.54
CA ASN A 29 -4.76 44.43 -4.54
C ASN A 29 -5.77 45.58 -4.63
N GLY A 30 -7.07 45.27 -4.55
CA GLY A 30 -8.13 46.28 -4.46
C GLY A 30 -7.96 47.21 -3.26
N ALA A 31 -7.59 46.67 -2.09
CA ALA A 31 -7.30 47.47 -0.90
C ALA A 31 -6.06 48.35 -1.07
N PHE A 32 -4.98 47.84 -1.69
CA PHE A 32 -3.76 48.63 -1.95
C PHE A 32 -4.02 49.77 -2.92
N LEU A 33 -4.71 49.52 -4.04
CA LEU A 33 -5.07 50.56 -5.00
C LEU A 33 -6.08 51.55 -4.39
N GLY A 34 -7.07 51.05 -3.63
CA GLY A 34 -8.05 51.90 -2.95
C GLY A 34 -7.40 52.83 -1.92
N ALA A 35 -6.49 52.31 -1.09
CA ALA A 35 -5.72 53.10 -0.15
C ALA A 35 -4.80 54.10 -0.86
N ALA A 36 -4.18 53.71 -1.98
CA ALA A 36 -3.33 54.59 -2.78
C ALA A 36 -4.10 55.82 -3.32
N VAL A 37 -5.37 55.64 -3.71
CA VAL A 37 -6.24 56.75 -4.16
C VAL A 37 -6.60 57.69 -3.00
N GLY A 38 -6.83 57.16 -1.79
CA GLY A 38 -7.21 57.95 -0.61
C GLY A 38 -6.06 58.73 0.05
N ILE A 39 -4.81 58.36 -0.19
CA ILE A 39 -3.64 59.02 0.41
C ILE A 39 -3.14 60.11 -0.55
N SER A 40 -3.34 61.38 -0.17
CA SER A 40 -2.85 62.54 -0.94
C SER A 40 -1.39 62.88 -0.64
N GLU A 41 -0.98 62.75 0.62
CA GLU A 41 0.41 62.92 1.07
C GLU A 41 0.78 61.87 2.12
N PRO A 42 2.02 61.36 2.13
CA PRO A 42 3.12 61.65 1.20
C PRO A 42 3.08 60.81 -0.09
N VAL A 43 3.52 61.38 -1.21
CA VAL A 43 3.39 60.80 -2.57
C VAL A 43 4.13 59.46 -2.75
N TRP A 44 5.25 59.26 -2.03
CA TRP A 44 6.02 58.01 -2.09
C TRP A 44 5.22 56.81 -1.57
N LEU A 45 4.32 57.03 -0.61
CA LEU A 45 3.51 55.97 -0.01
C LEU A 45 2.50 55.41 -1.02
N ARG A 46 1.88 56.31 -1.81
CA ARG A 46 1.03 55.94 -2.95
C ARG A 46 1.78 55.12 -3.99
N GLY A 47 2.98 55.55 -4.36
CA GLY A 47 3.83 54.80 -5.31
C GLY A 47 4.22 53.42 -4.80
N THR A 48 4.54 53.31 -3.50
CA THR A 48 4.90 52.04 -2.86
C THR A 48 3.74 51.05 -2.86
N LEU A 49 2.52 51.51 -2.59
CA LEU A 49 1.30 50.67 -2.64
C LEU A 49 1.00 50.16 -4.05
N VAL A 50 1.20 51.00 -5.08
CA VAL A 50 1.03 50.57 -6.48
C VAL A 50 2.08 49.53 -6.86
N ILE A 51 3.35 49.76 -6.53
CA ILE A 51 4.42 48.79 -6.80
C ILE A 51 4.16 47.48 -6.06
N ALA A 52 3.74 47.55 -4.79
CA ALA A 52 3.38 46.38 -4.00
C ALA A 52 2.26 45.57 -4.67
N SER A 53 1.22 46.23 -5.19
CA SER A 53 0.13 45.54 -5.91
C SER A 53 0.58 44.86 -7.21
N VAL A 54 1.53 45.46 -7.94
CA VAL A 54 2.07 44.89 -9.18
C VAL A 54 2.97 43.70 -8.89
N VAL A 55 3.84 43.79 -7.87
CA VAL A 55 4.76 42.70 -7.47
C VAL A 55 4.01 41.55 -6.80
N ASN A 56 2.90 41.82 -6.12
CA ASN A 56 2.10 40.81 -5.45
C ASN A 56 1.55 39.75 -6.43
N VAL A 57 1.19 40.14 -7.65
CA VAL A 57 0.65 39.22 -8.68
C VAL A 57 1.67 38.12 -9.09
N PRO A 58 2.89 38.43 -9.57
CA PRO A 58 3.87 37.40 -9.94
C PRO A 58 4.33 36.57 -8.74
N VAL A 59 4.50 37.17 -7.54
CA VAL A 59 4.84 36.42 -6.32
C VAL A 59 3.75 35.39 -5.98
N PHE A 60 2.49 35.81 -6.08
CA PHE A 60 1.35 34.95 -5.82
C PHE A 60 1.22 33.82 -6.85
N LEU A 61 1.40 34.11 -8.15
CA LEU A 61 1.40 33.08 -9.20
C LEU A 61 2.51 32.05 -9.00
N LEU A 62 3.71 32.49 -8.58
CA LEU A 62 4.83 31.61 -8.27
C LEU A 62 4.53 30.74 -7.04
N ALA A 63 3.91 31.30 -6.00
CA ALA A 63 3.48 30.56 -4.83
C ALA A 63 2.41 29.50 -5.16
N ILE A 64 1.42 29.84 -5.99
CA ILE A 64 0.43 28.86 -6.48
C ILE A 64 1.12 27.77 -7.31
N PHE A 65 2.02 28.13 -8.20
CA PHE A 65 2.77 27.17 -9.01
C PHE A 65 3.59 26.21 -8.14
N MET A 66 4.25 26.72 -7.10
CA MET A 66 4.98 25.91 -6.12
C MET A 66 4.04 24.98 -5.33
N LEU A 67 2.86 25.47 -4.94
CA LEU A 67 1.85 24.65 -4.27
C LEU A 67 1.36 23.52 -5.19
N GLN A 68 1.05 23.83 -6.44
CA GLN A 68 0.57 22.87 -7.43
C GLN A 68 1.62 21.82 -7.81
N THR A 69 2.91 22.11 -7.69
CA THR A 69 3.99 21.16 -7.97
C THR A 69 4.38 20.33 -6.75
N LYS A 70 4.45 20.94 -5.56
CA LYS A 70 4.86 20.26 -4.31
C LYS A 70 3.76 19.40 -3.69
N PHE A 71 2.51 19.86 -3.75
CA PHE A 71 1.38 19.18 -3.12
C PHE A 71 0.56 18.33 -4.11
N ARG A 72 0.98 18.24 -5.38
CA ARG A 72 0.36 17.36 -6.38
C ARG A 72 0.22 15.90 -5.93
N PRO A 73 1.26 15.29 -5.29
CA PRO A 73 1.15 13.89 -4.86
C PRO A 73 0.09 13.72 -3.76
N GLN A 74 0.09 14.63 -2.77
CA GLN A 74 -0.79 14.58 -1.59
C GLN A 74 -2.28 14.79 -1.94
N LEU A 75 -2.55 15.56 -3.00
CA LEU A 75 -3.91 15.82 -3.50
C LEU A 75 -4.50 14.66 -4.31
N GLN A 76 -3.67 13.76 -4.85
CA GLN A 76 -4.13 12.53 -5.48
C GLN A 76 -4.40 11.44 -4.45
N GLU A 77 -3.74 11.50 -3.30
CA GLU A 77 -3.93 10.55 -2.21
C GLU A 77 -5.30 10.81 -1.54
N ASP A 78 -5.64 11.99 -1.02
CA ASP A 78 -6.83 12.10 -0.14
C ASP A 78 -8.21 11.83 -0.78
N GLU A 79 -8.53 12.32 -1.99
CA GLU A 79 -9.89 12.15 -2.56
C GLU A 79 -10.16 10.70 -3.03
N TYR A 80 -9.10 9.94 -3.35
CA TYR A 80 -9.18 8.55 -3.75
C TYR A 80 -8.88 7.58 -2.61
N TYR A 81 -7.96 7.91 -1.71
CA TYR A 81 -7.57 7.09 -0.56
C TYR A 81 -8.67 7.06 0.50
N SER A 82 -9.36 8.18 0.74
CA SER A 82 -10.52 8.19 1.65
C SER A 82 -11.63 7.27 1.16
N LYS A 83 -11.95 7.30 -0.14
CA LYS A 83 -12.95 6.40 -0.75
C LYS A 83 -12.47 4.95 -0.85
N TYR A 84 -11.16 4.72 -0.95
CA TYR A 84 -10.57 3.38 -0.96
C TYR A 84 -10.57 2.76 0.45
N LEU A 85 -10.37 3.58 1.49
CA LEU A 85 -10.55 3.19 2.89
C LEU A 85 -12.03 2.99 3.23
N ASP A 86 -12.93 3.92 2.86
CA ASP A 86 -14.38 3.82 3.15
C ASP A 86 -15.02 2.59 2.49
N LYS A 87 -14.55 2.22 1.29
CA LYS A 87 -15.06 1.05 0.56
C LYS A 87 -14.41 -0.27 1.02
N SER A 88 -13.29 -0.22 1.75
CA SER A 88 -12.55 -1.39 2.23
C SER A 88 -12.57 -1.57 3.75
N THR A 89 -13.21 -0.67 4.51
CA THR A 89 -13.10 -0.66 5.98
C THR A 89 -14.37 -0.10 6.62
N SER A 90 -15.33 -0.99 6.92
CA SER A 90 -16.33 -0.75 7.98
C SER A 90 -15.82 -1.16 9.36
N GLU A 91 -14.54 -0.90 9.67
CA GLU A 91 -14.04 -1.05 11.04
C GLU A 91 -12.82 -0.15 11.29
N TYR A 92 -13.05 0.91 12.05
CA TYR A 92 -11.99 1.79 12.52
C TYR A 92 -11.10 1.05 13.52
N VAL A 93 -9.78 1.02 13.28
CA VAL A 93 -8.80 1.05 14.36
C VAL A 93 -7.84 2.19 14.09
N VAL A 94 -8.05 3.29 14.81
CA VAL A 94 -7.07 4.37 14.95
C VAL A 94 -5.93 3.80 15.79
N VAL A 95 -4.78 3.54 15.18
CA VAL A 95 -3.56 3.24 15.94
C VAL A 95 -2.91 4.57 16.32
N SER A 96 -3.04 4.94 17.59
CA SER A 96 -2.20 5.96 18.21
C SER A 96 -0.75 5.52 18.13
N LYS A 97 0.11 6.45 17.71
CA LYS A 97 1.55 6.27 17.64
C LYS A 97 2.11 6.31 19.07
N ASP A 98 1.89 5.24 19.83
CA ASP A 98 2.23 5.20 21.25
C ASP A 98 3.71 4.85 21.45
N GLU A 99 4.41 5.73 22.17
CA GLU A 99 5.81 5.60 22.63
C GLU A 99 6.07 4.31 23.42
N SER A 100 5.01 3.62 23.86
CA SER A 100 5.05 2.33 24.54
C SER A 100 5.56 1.18 23.66
N ILE A 101 5.33 1.24 22.34
CA ILE A 101 5.82 0.22 21.41
C ILE A 101 7.34 0.36 21.24
N LEU A 102 7.84 1.60 21.20
CA LEU A 102 9.27 1.87 21.13
C LEU A 102 10.00 1.44 22.40
N SER A 103 9.41 1.66 23.59
CA SER A 103 9.99 1.18 24.84
C SER A 103 10.03 -0.34 24.92
N ALA A 104 8.96 -1.02 24.46
CA ALA A 104 8.92 -2.49 24.41
C ALA A 104 9.96 -3.07 23.42
N ILE A 105 10.14 -2.44 22.26
CA ILE A 105 11.18 -2.86 21.29
C ILE A 105 12.59 -2.66 21.88
N THR A 106 12.83 -1.57 22.60
CA THR A 106 14.14 -1.34 23.23
C THR A 106 14.42 -2.32 24.37
N GLU A 107 13.40 -2.72 25.12
CA GLU A 107 13.52 -3.69 26.21
C GLU A 107 13.79 -5.09 25.68
N ILE A 108 13.04 -5.54 24.66
CA ILE A 108 13.28 -6.80 23.96
C ILE A 108 14.68 -6.85 23.34
N LYS A 109 15.14 -5.72 22.77
CA LYS A 109 16.50 -5.63 22.21
C LYS A 109 17.57 -5.73 23.29
N ALA A 110 17.37 -5.13 24.46
CA ALA A 110 18.30 -5.22 25.58
C ALA A 110 18.38 -6.65 26.14
N GLU A 111 17.24 -7.35 26.23
CA GLU A 111 17.18 -8.75 26.68
C GLU A 111 17.84 -9.72 25.68
N LEU A 112 17.78 -9.43 24.37
CA LEU A 112 18.50 -10.21 23.37
C LEU A 112 20.03 -10.03 23.44
N VAL A 113 20.51 -8.82 23.76
CA VAL A 113 21.95 -8.54 23.89
C VAL A 113 22.53 -9.26 25.11
N THR A 114 21.82 -9.31 26.23
CA THR A 114 22.28 -10.04 27.43
C THR A 114 22.34 -11.55 27.22
N ILE A 115 21.41 -12.13 26.44
CA ILE A 115 21.41 -13.56 26.09
C ILE A 115 22.57 -13.92 25.14
N ILE A 116 23.00 -12.98 24.29
CA ILE A 116 24.13 -13.17 23.37
C ILE A 116 25.47 -13.13 24.13
N ASP A 117 25.61 -12.23 25.11
CA ASP A 117 26.83 -12.11 25.91
C ASP A 117 27.07 -13.34 26.80
N ASP A 118 26.02 -13.95 27.35
CA ASP A 118 26.11 -15.14 28.21
C ASP A 118 26.48 -16.43 27.42
N LYS A 119 26.40 -16.40 26.08
CA LYS A 119 26.78 -17.51 25.18
C LYS A 119 28.10 -17.30 24.43
N SER A 120 28.81 -16.20 24.67
CA SER A 120 30.03 -15.81 23.93
C SER A 120 31.30 -16.60 24.28
N GLY A 121 31.17 -17.81 24.82
CA GLY A 121 32.30 -18.68 25.15
C GLY A 121 32.87 -19.53 24.00
N LYS A 122 32.16 -19.73 22.88
CA LYS A 122 32.68 -20.51 21.74
C LYS A 122 32.13 -20.07 20.37
N CYS A 123 33.09 -19.87 19.47
CA CYS A 123 33.05 -19.95 18.01
C CYS A 123 32.51 -18.77 17.20
N ASN A 124 33.44 -18.23 16.41
CA ASN A 124 33.25 -17.33 15.27
C ASN A 124 32.51 -18.05 14.14
N GLU A 125 31.19 -17.97 14.08
CA GLU A 125 30.44 -18.06 12.82
C GLU A 125 29.23 -17.11 12.92
N THR A 126 29.07 -16.30 11.89
CA THR A 126 27.93 -15.41 11.62
C THR A 126 26.62 -16.14 11.93
N PRO A 127 25.67 -15.53 12.69
CA PRO A 127 24.51 -16.26 13.14
C PRO A 127 23.47 -16.43 12.02
N GLU A 128 23.62 -17.51 11.25
CA GLU A 128 22.48 -18.31 10.78
C GLU A 128 21.79 -18.92 12.00
N ILE A 129 20.83 -18.18 12.57
CA ILE A 129 20.09 -18.53 13.79
C ILE A 129 18.69 -17.93 13.56
N LEU A 130 17.54 -18.60 13.45
CA LEU A 130 16.97 -19.92 13.78
C LEU A 130 15.65 -19.93 12.96
N SER A 131 15.09 -20.97 12.34
CA SER A 131 15.08 -22.40 12.59
C SER A 131 14.59 -23.08 11.32
N ILE A 132 15.18 -24.22 11.00
CA ILE A 132 14.69 -25.19 10.03
C ILE A 132 13.42 -25.80 10.62
N GLN A 133 12.25 -25.28 10.25
CA GLN A 133 11.02 -26.06 10.27
C GLN A 133 10.78 -26.60 8.85
N ALA A 134 10.42 -27.87 8.77
CA ALA A 134 10.44 -28.76 7.61
C ALA A 134 9.51 -28.40 6.42
N GLY A 135 9.25 -27.11 6.17
CA GLY A 135 8.28 -26.66 5.15
C GLY A 135 8.71 -25.46 4.30
N GLY A 136 9.94 -24.94 4.44
CA GLY A 136 10.44 -23.84 3.59
C GLY A 136 9.71 -22.49 3.75
N TRP A 137 8.81 -22.38 4.72
CA TRP A 137 8.00 -21.20 5.00
C TRP A 137 8.77 -20.16 5.82
N SER A 138 8.71 -18.88 5.41
CA SER A 138 9.21 -17.77 6.21
C SER A 138 8.08 -17.16 7.06
N PRO A 139 8.22 -17.08 8.40
CA PRO A 139 7.18 -16.58 9.31
C PRO A 139 6.87 -15.09 9.13
N HIS A 140 7.71 -14.36 8.38
CA HIS A 140 7.49 -12.96 8.05
C HIS A 140 6.31 -12.76 7.10
N TYR A 141 6.06 -13.70 6.18
CA TYR A 141 4.94 -13.57 5.25
C TYR A 141 3.63 -13.93 5.92
N LYS A 142 2.56 -13.27 5.47
CA LYS A 142 1.21 -13.45 5.96
C LYS A 142 0.31 -13.96 4.85
N VAL A 143 -0.66 -14.79 5.18
CA VAL A 143 -1.64 -15.28 4.19
C VAL A 143 -2.98 -14.58 4.37
N ALA A 144 -3.51 -14.06 3.26
CA ALA A 144 -4.90 -13.69 3.12
C ALA A 144 -5.63 -14.83 2.37
N LEU A 145 -6.73 -15.35 2.93
CA LEU A 145 -7.49 -16.47 2.35
C LEU A 145 -8.91 -16.05 1.98
N CYS A 146 -9.35 -16.41 0.76
CA CYS A 146 -10.68 -16.06 0.29
C CYS A 146 -11.78 -17.05 0.68
N ASP A 147 -12.91 -16.58 1.20
CA ASP A 147 -14.02 -17.37 1.75
C ASP A 147 -14.96 -18.01 0.72
N TYR A 148 -14.96 -17.56 -0.54
CA TYR A 148 -15.76 -18.19 -1.62
C TYR A 148 -15.09 -19.43 -2.22
N LEU A 149 -13.85 -19.74 -1.85
CA LEU A 149 -13.16 -20.91 -2.37
C LEU A 149 -13.95 -22.18 -1.99
N PRO A 150 -14.25 -23.08 -2.93
CA PRO A 150 -15.03 -24.29 -2.65
C PRO A 150 -14.36 -25.17 -1.57
N ASP A 151 -13.03 -25.16 -1.51
CA ASP A 151 -12.23 -25.93 -0.55
C ASP A 151 -11.73 -25.07 0.63
N PHE A 152 -12.38 -23.94 0.95
CA PHE A 152 -11.90 -22.98 1.95
C PHE A 152 -11.50 -23.61 3.29
N GLU A 153 -12.37 -24.42 3.90
CA GLU A 153 -12.10 -25.04 5.20
C GLU A 153 -10.93 -26.04 5.14
N SER A 154 -10.84 -26.80 4.04
CA SER A 154 -9.76 -27.76 3.81
C SER A 154 -8.41 -27.04 3.64
N ILE A 155 -8.37 -25.98 2.84
CA ILE A 155 -7.17 -25.15 2.62
C ILE A 155 -6.75 -24.51 3.94
N ARG A 156 -7.70 -23.95 4.69
CA ARG A 156 -7.46 -23.32 5.99
C ARG A 156 -6.86 -24.29 7.00
N ALA A 157 -7.37 -25.52 7.05
CA ALA A 157 -6.85 -26.57 7.93
C ALA A 157 -5.41 -26.97 7.55
N GLU A 158 -5.13 -27.13 6.26
CA GLU A 158 -3.81 -27.52 5.76
C GLU A 158 -2.77 -26.41 5.98
N LEU A 159 -3.12 -25.14 5.78
CA LEU A 159 -2.25 -24.00 6.11
C LEU A 159 -1.88 -23.99 7.60
N LYS A 160 -2.87 -24.15 8.49
CA LYS A 160 -2.63 -24.23 9.94
C LYS A 160 -1.76 -25.41 10.32
N LYS A 161 -1.97 -26.58 9.71
CA LYS A 161 -1.17 -27.79 9.93
C LYS A 161 0.31 -27.59 9.56
N ASN A 162 0.58 -26.75 8.57
CA ASN A 162 1.93 -26.39 8.13
C ASN A 162 2.51 -25.16 8.86
N ASN A 163 1.91 -24.73 9.98
CA ASN A 163 2.30 -23.54 10.75
C ASN A 163 2.25 -22.22 9.94
N ILE A 164 1.42 -22.17 8.90
CA ILE A 164 1.23 -20.97 8.08
C ILE A 164 0.12 -20.10 8.68
N SER A 165 0.48 -18.88 9.10
CA SER A 165 -0.47 -17.96 9.72
C SER A 165 -1.35 -17.27 8.68
N ILE A 166 -2.67 -17.40 8.87
CA ILE A 166 -3.67 -16.67 8.10
C ILE A 166 -3.97 -15.37 8.85
N ASN A 167 -3.57 -14.25 8.26
CA ASN A 167 -3.72 -12.91 8.80
C ASN A 167 -5.12 -12.36 8.55
N LYS A 168 -5.70 -12.67 7.39
CA LYS A 168 -6.96 -12.12 6.94
C LYS A 168 -7.80 -13.16 6.22
N ILE A 169 -9.10 -13.17 6.48
CA ILE A 169 -10.09 -13.82 5.63
C ILE A 169 -10.81 -12.72 4.87
N PHE A 170 -10.96 -12.89 3.56
CA PHE A 170 -11.60 -11.91 2.69
C PHE A 170 -12.51 -12.61 1.68
N GLY A 171 -13.24 -11.82 0.90
CA GLY A 171 -14.43 -12.32 0.23
C GLY A 171 -15.61 -12.19 1.17
N GLN A 172 -16.75 -11.85 0.60
CA GLN A 172 -18.01 -11.98 1.31
C GLN A 172 -18.71 -13.10 0.55
N SER A 173 -18.90 -14.26 1.18
CA SER A 173 -19.64 -15.40 0.64
C SER A 173 -21.05 -15.05 0.07
N THR A 174 -21.51 -13.80 0.27
CA THR A 174 -22.74 -13.19 -0.25
C THR A 174 -22.56 -12.37 -1.53
N THR A 175 -21.35 -12.24 -2.08
CA THR A 175 -21.07 -11.44 -3.28
C THR A 175 -21.42 -12.18 -4.57
N LYS A 176 -22.18 -11.52 -5.46
CA LYS A 176 -22.57 -12.04 -6.79
C LYS A 176 -21.41 -12.19 -7.78
N ASN A 177 -20.20 -11.80 -7.40
CA ASN A 177 -19.04 -11.72 -8.29
C ASN A 177 -17.96 -12.72 -7.84
N VAL A 178 -18.32 -14.00 -7.79
CA VAL A 178 -17.34 -15.09 -7.65
C VAL A 178 -16.51 -15.12 -8.93
N PRO A 179 -15.17 -15.09 -8.86
CA PRO A 179 -14.33 -15.20 -10.03
C PRO A 179 -14.56 -16.52 -10.77
N GLU A 180 -14.45 -16.46 -12.08
CA GLU A 180 -14.48 -17.66 -12.93
C GLU A 180 -13.26 -18.56 -12.70
N PHE A 181 -12.13 -17.97 -12.26
CA PHE A 181 -10.86 -18.68 -12.04
C PHE A 181 -10.38 -18.54 -10.59
N ASN A 182 -10.06 -19.68 -9.99
CA ASN A 182 -9.40 -19.79 -8.70
C ASN A 182 -7.89 -19.64 -8.91
N HIS A 183 -7.33 -18.52 -8.47
CA HIS A 183 -5.90 -18.28 -8.62
C HIS A 183 -5.24 -17.80 -7.33
N LEU A 184 -3.93 -18.04 -7.27
CA LEU A 184 -3.03 -17.57 -6.22
C LEU A 184 -2.35 -16.28 -6.69
N SER A 185 -2.21 -15.30 -5.81
CA SER A 185 -1.44 -14.08 -6.11
C SER A 185 -0.30 -13.92 -5.10
N PHE A 186 0.92 -13.88 -5.61
CA PHE A 186 2.12 -13.59 -4.85
C PHE A 186 2.49 -12.12 -4.99
N SER A 187 2.91 -11.48 -3.90
CA SER A 187 3.75 -10.29 -4.00
C SER A 187 5.05 -10.63 -4.76
N ARG A 188 5.64 -9.62 -5.40
CA ARG A 188 6.92 -9.75 -6.12
C ARG A 188 8.08 -10.09 -5.18
N ASP A 189 7.98 -9.68 -3.91
CA ASP A 189 9.06 -9.80 -2.92
C ASP A 189 8.98 -11.10 -2.10
N VAL A 190 8.04 -11.99 -2.44
CA VAL A 190 7.95 -13.31 -1.80
C VAL A 190 9.16 -14.15 -2.20
N ASN A 191 9.91 -14.66 -1.23
CA ASN A 191 11.08 -15.48 -1.53
C ASN A 191 10.70 -16.83 -2.18
N PHE A 192 11.62 -17.37 -2.96
CA PHE A 192 11.42 -18.61 -3.73
C PHE A 192 10.92 -19.78 -2.88
N ARG A 193 11.55 -20.03 -1.72
CA ARG A 193 11.18 -21.15 -0.83
C ARG A 193 9.74 -21.04 -0.34
N THR A 194 9.28 -19.82 -0.03
CA THR A 194 7.92 -19.55 0.39
C THR A 194 6.94 -19.75 -0.77
N LYS A 195 7.28 -19.31 -1.99
CA LYS A 195 6.45 -19.57 -3.19
C LYS A 195 6.25 -21.06 -3.40
N VAL A 196 7.34 -21.84 -3.41
CA VAL A 196 7.30 -23.30 -3.59
C VAL A 196 6.49 -23.99 -2.50
N ALA A 197 6.67 -23.59 -1.23
CA ALA A 197 5.92 -24.14 -0.11
C ALA A 197 4.40 -23.96 -0.27
N VAL A 198 3.98 -22.74 -0.64
CA VAL A 198 2.55 -22.44 -0.86
C VAL A 198 2.03 -23.18 -2.09
N LEU A 199 2.78 -23.18 -3.21
CA LEU A 199 2.39 -23.89 -4.42
C LEU A 199 2.20 -25.39 -4.17
N ARG A 200 3.10 -26.04 -3.41
CA ARG A 200 2.98 -27.47 -3.03
C ARG A 200 1.72 -27.78 -2.21
N ILE A 201 1.28 -26.84 -1.37
CA ILE A 201 0.04 -27.00 -0.60
C ILE A 201 -1.15 -26.85 -1.53
N LEU A 202 -1.15 -25.83 -2.39
CA LEU A 202 -2.30 -25.44 -3.18
C LEU A 202 -2.51 -26.28 -4.45
N THR A 203 -1.48 -26.94 -4.98
CA THR A 203 -1.60 -27.86 -6.12
C THR A 203 -2.48 -29.09 -5.85
N LYS A 204 -2.73 -29.39 -4.57
CA LYS A 204 -3.66 -30.43 -4.10
C LYS A 204 -5.13 -30.04 -4.30
N TYR A 205 -5.42 -28.75 -4.50
CA TYR A 205 -6.75 -28.19 -4.65
C TYR A 205 -6.99 -27.70 -6.09
N ASN A 206 -8.23 -27.36 -6.42
CA ASN A 206 -8.61 -26.96 -7.77
C ASN A 206 -8.31 -25.47 -8.04
N PHE A 207 -7.03 -25.12 -8.10
CA PHE A 207 -6.55 -23.82 -8.56
C PHE A 207 -6.17 -23.88 -10.05
N ASP A 208 -6.64 -22.89 -10.81
CA ASP A 208 -6.35 -22.73 -12.23
C ASP A 208 -4.92 -22.23 -12.45
N GLY A 209 -4.41 -21.41 -11.53
CA GLY A 209 -3.07 -20.85 -11.66
C GLY A 209 -2.58 -19.95 -10.55
N TYR A 210 -1.42 -19.34 -10.78
CA TYR A 210 -0.84 -18.32 -9.92
C TYR A 210 -0.35 -17.12 -10.72
N ALA A 211 -0.34 -15.95 -10.10
CA ALA A 211 0.13 -14.71 -10.69
C ALA A 211 0.97 -13.92 -9.69
N TYR A 212 1.75 -12.97 -10.21
CA TYR A 212 2.43 -11.98 -9.40
C TYR A 212 1.59 -10.70 -9.38
N ALA A 213 1.38 -10.16 -8.18
CA ALA A 213 0.71 -8.90 -7.98
C ALA A 213 1.34 -7.82 -8.87
N VAL A 214 0.49 -7.16 -9.65
CA VAL A 214 0.90 -6.17 -10.64
C VAL A 214 0.86 -4.76 -10.05
N SER A 215 0.01 -4.51 -9.06
CA SER A 215 -0.15 -3.20 -8.42
C SER A 215 0.74 -3.04 -7.19
N ASN A 216 1.25 -1.82 -7.00
CA ASN A 216 1.99 -1.41 -5.81
C ASN A 216 1.09 -1.30 -4.56
N ASP A 217 -0.22 -1.44 -4.73
CA ASP A 217 -1.22 -1.36 -3.66
C ASP A 217 -1.38 -2.69 -2.89
N VAL A 218 -0.67 -3.75 -3.32
CA VAL A 218 -0.66 -5.05 -2.65
C VAL A 218 0.43 -5.06 -1.60
N ASN A 219 0.11 -5.49 -0.38
CA ASN A 219 1.09 -5.59 0.69
C ASN A 219 2.21 -6.58 0.27
N PRO A 220 3.49 -6.15 0.24
CA PRO A 220 4.58 -6.99 -0.25
C PRO A 220 4.82 -8.23 0.62
N GLU A 221 4.37 -8.20 1.87
CA GLU A 221 4.52 -9.29 2.84
C GLU A 221 3.30 -10.24 2.86
N GLU A 222 2.27 -9.97 2.04
CA GLU A 222 1.03 -10.74 2.05
C GLU A 222 0.86 -11.58 0.77
N ILE A 223 0.46 -12.84 0.97
CA ILE A 223 0.15 -13.81 -0.10
C ILE A 223 -1.37 -13.98 -0.14
N TYR A 224 -1.97 -13.80 -1.31
CA TYR A 224 -3.42 -13.81 -1.48
C TYR A 224 -3.87 -15.11 -2.15
N ILE A 225 -4.58 -15.94 -1.41
CA ILE A 225 -5.11 -17.22 -1.89
C ILE A 225 -6.57 -17.02 -2.31
N GLY A 226 -6.85 -17.26 -3.59
CA GLY A 226 -8.15 -16.98 -4.18
C GLY A 226 -8.42 -15.50 -4.36
N GLY A 227 -7.40 -14.64 -4.45
CA GLY A 227 -7.54 -13.17 -4.54
C GLY A 227 -7.94 -12.66 -5.92
N PHE A 228 -7.97 -11.34 -6.11
CA PHE A 228 -8.09 -10.67 -7.41
C PHE A 228 -6.75 -9.98 -7.74
N GLY A 229 -6.00 -10.48 -8.72
CA GLY A 229 -4.70 -9.90 -9.07
C GLY A 229 -4.28 -10.05 -10.54
N TYR A 230 -5.01 -10.80 -11.36
CA TYR A 230 -4.67 -11.07 -12.77
C TYR A 230 -5.04 -9.94 -13.74
N MET A 231 -5.79 -8.93 -13.28
CA MET A 231 -6.31 -7.87 -14.15
C MET A 231 -5.13 -7.14 -14.80
N ASN A 232 -4.91 -7.41 -16.09
CA ASN A 232 -3.88 -6.87 -17.00
C ASN A 232 -2.63 -7.72 -17.28
N GLY A 233 -2.44 -8.90 -16.66
CA GLY A 233 -1.21 -9.71 -16.83
C GLY A 233 -1.38 -11.19 -17.19
N GLY A 234 -2.57 -11.76 -16.96
CA GLY A 234 -2.79 -13.20 -17.00
C GLY A 234 -2.13 -13.94 -15.83
N PHE A 235 -2.31 -15.26 -15.77
CA PHE A 235 -1.75 -16.12 -14.73
C PHE A 235 -1.01 -17.32 -15.32
N PHE A 236 -0.04 -17.85 -14.59
CA PHE A 236 0.65 -19.09 -14.92
C PHE A 236 -0.22 -20.28 -14.52
N PRO A 237 -0.48 -21.24 -15.42
CA PRO A 237 -1.33 -22.38 -15.12
C PRO A 237 -0.70 -23.32 -14.09
N ILE A 238 -1.53 -23.84 -13.18
CA ILE A 238 -1.15 -25.00 -12.36
C ILE A 238 -1.45 -26.27 -13.16
N ASN A 239 -0.53 -26.62 -14.06
CA ASN A 239 -0.62 -27.79 -14.93
C ASN A 239 0.16 -29.00 -14.38
N SER A 240 0.11 -30.14 -15.09
CA SER A 240 0.85 -31.35 -14.70
C SER A 240 2.37 -31.15 -14.70
N GLU A 241 2.91 -30.27 -15.55
CA GLU A 241 4.33 -29.94 -15.60
C GLU A 241 4.79 -29.22 -14.33
N LEU A 242 4.03 -28.20 -13.88
CA LEU A 242 4.31 -27.52 -12.61
C LEU A 242 4.20 -28.47 -11.42
N LYS A 243 3.20 -29.36 -11.41
CA LYS A 243 3.04 -30.36 -10.34
C LYS A 243 4.25 -31.29 -10.26
N ALA A 244 4.67 -31.84 -11.40
CA ALA A 244 5.84 -32.70 -11.48
C ALA A 244 7.13 -31.97 -11.06
N LEU A 245 7.25 -30.69 -11.44
CA LEU A 245 8.35 -29.85 -10.99
C LEU A 245 8.34 -29.73 -9.46
N LEU A 246 7.22 -29.32 -8.87
CA LEU A 246 7.10 -29.13 -7.42
C LEU A 246 7.30 -30.40 -6.58
N ASP A 247 7.04 -31.58 -7.14
CA ASP A 247 7.29 -32.87 -6.48
C ASP A 247 8.79 -33.24 -6.43
N SER A 248 9.62 -32.57 -7.22
CA SER A 248 11.08 -32.72 -7.21
C SER A 248 11.78 -31.68 -6.32
N ASP A 249 13.11 -31.76 -6.21
CA ASP A 249 13.90 -30.70 -5.59
C ASP A 249 14.05 -29.54 -6.58
N VAL A 250 13.28 -28.47 -6.37
CA VAL A 250 13.15 -27.35 -7.32
C VAL A 250 14.15 -26.26 -6.95
N GLU A 251 14.94 -25.83 -7.93
CA GLU A 251 15.78 -24.64 -7.82
C GLU A 251 15.08 -23.40 -8.40
N PRO A 252 15.49 -22.17 -8.02
CA PRO A 252 14.93 -20.95 -8.58
C PRO A 252 14.92 -20.91 -10.12
N SER A 253 15.99 -21.42 -10.74
CA SER A 253 16.12 -21.47 -12.21
C SER A 253 15.07 -22.36 -12.88
N ASP A 254 14.61 -23.41 -12.21
CA ASP A 254 13.64 -24.32 -12.81
C ASP A 254 12.25 -23.70 -12.87
N LEU A 255 11.88 -22.97 -11.81
CA LEU A 255 10.63 -22.21 -11.77
C LEU A 255 10.67 -21.04 -12.77
N ASP A 256 11.79 -20.32 -12.84
CA ASP A 256 11.98 -19.25 -13.82
C ASP A 256 11.90 -19.79 -15.27
N TYR A 257 12.48 -20.96 -15.53
CA TYR A 257 12.40 -21.62 -16.84
C TYR A 257 10.96 -22.03 -17.17
N PHE A 258 10.24 -22.60 -16.21
CA PHE A 258 8.82 -22.91 -16.36
C PHE A 258 8.01 -21.65 -16.71
N GLU A 259 8.22 -20.55 -15.99
CA GLU A 259 7.52 -19.28 -16.21
C GLU A 259 7.86 -18.65 -17.58
N GLN A 260 9.10 -18.77 -18.06
CA GLN A 260 9.50 -18.27 -19.38
C GLN A 260 8.91 -19.08 -20.54
N LYS A 261 8.85 -20.41 -20.37
CA LYS A 261 8.33 -21.33 -21.38
C LYS A 261 6.80 -21.34 -21.44
N THR A 262 6.15 -21.09 -20.31
CA THR A 262 4.70 -21.26 -20.18
C THR A 262 3.94 -20.00 -20.58
N GLU A 263 3.02 -20.14 -21.53
CA GLU A 263 2.11 -19.05 -21.86
C GLU A 263 1.12 -18.78 -20.73
N LYS A 264 0.98 -17.50 -20.36
CA LYS A 264 0.00 -17.08 -19.35
C LYS A 264 -1.42 -17.19 -19.90
N ILE A 265 -2.31 -17.75 -19.09
CA ILE A 265 -3.74 -17.75 -19.38
C ILE A 265 -4.27 -16.35 -19.09
N LYS A 266 -4.98 -15.79 -20.06
CA LYS A 266 -5.69 -14.50 -19.92
C LYS A 266 -7.19 -14.80 -19.75
N PRO A 267 -7.82 -14.29 -18.69
CA PRO A 267 -9.27 -14.36 -18.53
C PRO A 267 -10.00 -13.42 -19.50
#